data_AF-A0A645FI16-F1
#
_entry.id   AF-A0A645FI16-F1
#
_cell.length_a   1.000
_cell.length_b   1.000
_cell.length_c   1.000
_cell.angle_alpha   90.00
_cell.angle_beta   90.00
_cell.angle_gamma   90.00
#
_symmetry.space_group_name_H-M   'P 1'
#
loop_
_entity.id
_entity.type
_entity.pdbx_description
1 polymer ?
#
loop_
_entity_poly.entity_id
_entity_poly.type
_entity_poly.pdbx_seq_one_letter_code
_entity_poly.pdbx_strand_id
1 'polypeptide(L)'
;MNTAYYVFGTAAELKDQKILSGGFLQQTRVLQDTFNKDYFLKIDIREVTEIPLYTSKGKLWSTHPEGTYEFVKGSDGNLTFQITDTQRFWSLTKYLIIEVK
;
A
#
# COMPACT_ATOMS: atom_id res chain seq x y z
N MET A 1 10.81 -17.04 1.61
CA MET A 1 9.33 -17.07 1.50
C MET A 1 8.90 -15.94 0.59
N ASN A 2 8.07 -16.22 -0.42
CA ASN A 2 7.58 -15.25 -1.42
C ASN A 2 6.31 -14.53 -0.95
N THR A 3 6.15 -14.35 0.37
CA THR A 3 4.94 -13.80 0.96
C THR A 3 5.09 -12.30 1.22
N ALA A 4 4.08 -11.53 0.86
CA ALA A 4 3.92 -10.15 1.29
C ALA A 4 2.46 -9.88 1.70
N TYR A 5 2.23 -8.68 2.21
CA TYR A 5 0.96 -8.22 2.75
C TYR A 5 0.66 -6.86 2.16
N TYR A 6 -0.57 -6.63 1.72
CA TYR A 6 -0.97 -5.30 1.28
C TYR A 6 -2.34 -4.89 1.82
N VAL A 7 -2.52 -3.58 1.90
CA VAL A 7 -3.79 -2.95 2.23
C VAL A 7 -3.90 -1.63 1.45
N PHE A 8 -5.11 -1.33 0.99
CA PHE A 8 -5.46 0.01 0.58
C PHE A 8 -6.80 0.41 1.19
N GLY A 9 -6.95 1.69 1.51
CA GLY A 9 -8.15 2.21 2.14
C GLY A 9 -8.10 3.73 2.30
N THR A 10 -9.19 4.32 2.70
CA THR A 10 -9.24 5.74 3.04
C THR A 10 -8.35 6.02 4.25
N ALA A 11 -7.92 7.28 4.40
CA ALA A 11 -7.15 7.68 5.58
C ALA A 11 -7.90 7.41 6.90
N ALA A 12 -9.24 7.43 6.90
CA ALA A 12 -10.05 7.13 8.07
C ALA A 12 -9.97 5.63 8.44
N GLU A 13 -10.20 4.74 7.47
CA GLU A 13 -10.12 3.28 7.68
C GLU A 13 -8.72 2.86 8.14
N LEU A 14 -7.67 3.36 7.49
CA LEU A 14 -6.29 3.04 7.85
C LEU A 14 -5.93 3.53 9.27
N LYS A 15 -6.52 4.63 9.75
CA LYS A 15 -6.32 5.11 11.13
C LYS A 15 -7.11 4.30 12.14
N ASP A 16 -8.35 3.95 11.83
CA ASP A 16 -9.21 3.11 12.68
C ASP A 16 -8.56 1.74 12.94
N GLN A 17 -7.95 1.16 11.90
CA GLN A 17 -7.20 -0.10 11.98
C GLN A 17 -5.79 0.04 12.56
N LYS A 18 -5.43 1.24 13.07
CA LYS A 18 -4.11 1.56 13.64
C LYS A 18 -2.95 1.26 12.67
N ILE A 19 -3.19 1.35 11.36
CA ILE A 19 -2.15 1.21 10.32
C ILE A 19 -1.43 2.54 10.15
N LEU A 20 -2.19 3.64 10.11
CA LEU A 20 -1.65 5.00 10.10
C LEU A 20 -1.93 5.69 11.45
N SER A 21 -0.97 6.46 11.95
CA SER A 21 -1.22 7.42 13.02
C SER A 21 -1.65 8.76 12.43
N GLY A 22 -2.27 9.62 13.24
CA GLY A 22 -2.45 11.03 12.91
C GLY A 22 -3.74 11.62 13.45
N GLY A 23 -3.74 12.94 13.59
CA GLY A 23 -4.84 13.77 14.08
C GLY A 23 -4.61 15.22 13.66
N PHE A 24 -5.43 16.17 14.11
CA PHE A 24 -5.41 17.56 13.62
C PHE A 24 -4.03 18.26 13.69
N LEU A 25 -3.12 17.80 14.58
CA LEU A 25 -1.77 18.37 14.77
C LEU A 25 -0.63 17.36 14.66
N GLN A 26 -0.90 16.07 14.39
CA GLN A 26 0.14 15.03 14.38
C GLN A 26 0.47 14.59 12.96
N GLN A 27 1.77 14.51 12.67
CA GLN A 27 2.27 13.96 11.41
C GLN A 27 1.78 12.52 11.23
N THR A 28 1.23 12.25 10.04
CA THR A 28 0.79 10.90 9.69
C THR A 28 2.00 10.04 9.36
N ARG A 29 2.05 8.84 9.95
CA ARG A 29 3.11 7.83 9.75
C ARG A 29 2.52 6.43 9.89
N VAL A 30 3.24 5.42 9.39
CA VAL A 30 2.88 4.01 9.57
C VAL A 30 3.17 3.56 11.00
N LEU A 31 2.23 2.86 11.63
CA LEU A 31 2.35 2.31 12.98
C LEU A 31 2.77 0.84 12.94
N GLN A 32 4.02 0.57 12.55
CA GLN A 32 4.49 -0.79 12.23
C GLN A 32 4.34 -1.82 13.36
N ASP A 33 4.44 -1.39 14.61
CA ASP A 33 4.43 -2.29 15.78
C ASP A 33 3.03 -2.63 16.30
N THR A 34 1.99 -1.93 15.83
CA THR A 34 0.65 -2.01 16.43
C THR A 34 -0.49 -2.16 15.43
N PHE A 35 -0.20 -2.27 14.13
CA PHE A 35 -1.24 -2.43 13.13
C PHE A 35 -1.89 -3.83 13.19
N ASN A 36 -3.20 -3.87 12.98
CA ASN A 36 -3.95 -5.11 12.87
C ASN A 36 -3.56 -5.86 11.59
N LYS A 37 -2.80 -6.95 11.73
CA LYS A 37 -2.31 -7.74 10.59
C LYS A 37 -3.43 -8.44 9.83
N ASP A 38 -4.56 -8.70 10.47
CA ASP A 38 -5.72 -9.37 9.86
C ASP A 38 -6.40 -8.51 8.81
N TYR A 39 -6.14 -7.19 8.82
CA TYR A 39 -6.66 -6.26 7.82
C TYR A 39 -5.83 -6.23 6.53
N PHE A 40 -4.70 -6.94 6.49
CA PHE A 40 -3.88 -7.04 5.29
C PHE A 40 -4.24 -8.30 4.50
N LEU A 41 -4.29 -8.14 3.18
CA LEU A 41 -4.36 -9.27 2.26
C LEU A 41 -2.96 -9.89 2.11
N LYS A 42 -2.86 -11.18 2.41
CA LYS A 42 -1.65 -11.97 2.22
C LYS A 42 -1.56 -12.43 0.76
N ILE A 43 -0.42 -12.19 0.12
CA ILE A 43 -0.17 -12.52 -1.29
C ILE A 43 1.12 -13.32 -1.48
N ASP A 44 1.19 -14.05 -2.60
CA ASP A 44 2.46 -14.47 -3.19
C ASP A 44 2.94 -13.37 -4.15
N ILE A 45 4.14 -12.84 -3.89
CA ILE A 45 4.71 -11.72 -4.66
C ILE A 45 4.97 -12.06 -6.13
N ARG A 46 5.02 -13.34 -6.49
CA ARG A 46 5.21 -13.79 -7.88
C ARG A 46 3.93 -13.73 -8.70
N GLU A 47 2.78 -13.70 -8.04
CA GLU A 47 1.46 -13.77 -8.66
C GLU A 47 0.79 -12.39 -8.70
N VAL A 48 1.06 -11.54 -7.70
CA VAL A 48 0.43 -10.22 -7.56
C VAL A 48 1.46 -9.12 -7.81
N THR A 49 1.45 -8.59 -9.03
CA THR A 49 2.26 -7.42 -9.44
C THR A 49 1.41 -6.20 -9.79
N GLU A 50 0.09 -6.35 -9.84
CA GLU A 50 -0.86 -5.27 -10.14
C GLU A 50 -2.00 -5.28 -9.13
N ILE A 51 -2.35 -4.11 -8.60
CA ILE A 51 -3.43 -3.95 -7.63
C ILE A 51 -4.34 -2.82 -8.12
N PRO A 52 -5.55 -3.14 -8.65
CA PRO A 52 -6.53 -2.11 -9.00
C PRO A 52 -7.05 -1.44 -7.73
N LEU A 53 -7.00 -0.11 -7.68
CA LEU A 53 -7.37 0.68 -6.51
C LEU A 53 -8.79 1.24 -6.59
N TYR A 54 -9.41 1.22 -7.78
CA TYR A 54 -10.77 1.70 -8.01
C TYR A 54 -11.03 3.15 -7.53
N THR A 55 -9.98 3.98 -7.60
CA THR A 55 -9.98 5.42 -7.26
C THR A 55 -9.14 6.19 -8.28
N SER A 56 -9.41 7.49 -8.43
CA SER A 56 -8.57 8.39 -9.23
C SER A 56 -7.26 8.84 -8.56
N LYS A 57 -7.09 8.62 -7.24
CA LYS A 57 -5.96 9.13 -6.44
C LYS A 57 -5.48 8.13 -5.41
N GLY A 58 -4.18 7.87 -5.41
CA GLY A 58 -3.50 6.99 -4.47
C GLY A 58 -2.27 7.66 -3.87
N LYS A 59 -1.96 7.32 -2.62
CA LYS A 59 -0.73 7.74 -1.94
C LYS A 59 -0.08 6.54 -1.26
N LEU A 60 1.17 6.27 -1.63
CA LEU A 60 1.97 5.23 -0.98
C LEU A 60 2.48 5.71 0.38
N TRP A 61 2.31 4.89 1.41
CA TRP A 61 2.80 5.17 2.77
C TRP A 61 3.94 4.25 3.22
N SER A 62 4.04 3.05 2.65
CA SER A 62 5.15 2.13 2.90
C SER A 62 6.38 2.51 2.07
N THR A 63 7.56 2.30 2.64
CA THR A 63 8.83 2.62 1.97
C THR A 63 9.27 1.47 1.06
N HIS A 64 9.34 1.75 -0.25
CA HIS A 64 9.84 0.83 -1.27
C HIS A 64 10.87 1.55 -2.14
N PRO A 65 11.85 0.85 -2.75
CA PRO A 65 12.82 1.50 -3.62
C PRO A 65 12.15 2.24 -4.79
N GLU A 66 12.58 3.46 -5.06
CA GLU A 66 12.08 4.25 -6.20
C GLU A 66 12.33 3.53 -7.53
N GLY A 67 11.43 3.76 -8.51
CA GLY A 67 11.52 3.13 -9.84
C GLY A 67 11.23 1.62 -9.85
N THR A 68 10.67 1.07 -8.78
CA THR A 68 10.21 -0.34 -8.71
C THR A 68 8.69 -0.49 -8.73
N TYR A 69 7.98 0.62 -8.84
CA TYR A 69 6.52 0.69 -8.88
C TYR A 69 6.03 1.99 -9.53
N GLU A 70 4.76 2.01 -9.91
CA GLU A 70 4.08 3.19 -10.43
C GLU A 70 2.56 3.14 -10.20
N PHE A 71 1.92 4.31 -10.24
CA PHE A 71 0.45 4.44 -10.30
C PHE A 71 0.05 4.69 -11.76
N VAL A 72 -0.58 3.71 -12.39
CA VAL A 72 -1.07 3.81 -13.77
C VAL A 72 -2.53 4.20 -13.76
N LYS A 73 -2.89 5.23 -14.53
CA LYS A 73 -4.30 5.64 -14.69
C LYS A 73 -4.92 4.93 -15.89
N GLY A 74 -5.97 4.17 -15.64
CA GLY A 74 -6.79 3.52 -16.66
C GLY A 74 -7.67 4.50 -17.43
N SER A 75 -8.23 4.02 -18.55
CA SER A 75 -9.17 4.78 -19.38
C SER A 75 -10.50 5.07 -18.66
N ASP A 76 -10.85 4.28 -17.65
CA ASP A 76 -11.98 4.47 -16.74
C ASP A 76 -11.72 5.55 -15.68
N GLY A 77 -10.49 6.08 -15.62
CA GLY A 77 -10.06 7.08 -14.66
C GLY A 77 -9.59 6.53 -13.32
N ASN A 78 -9.65 5.21 -13.12
CA ASN A 78 -9.15 4.54 -11.92
C ASN A 78 -7.64 4.29 -11.98
N LEU A 79 -7.01 4.20 -10.81
CA LEU A 79 -5.62 3.86 -10.67
C LEU A 79 -5.43 2.35 -10.47
N THR A 80 -4.38 1.83 -11.10
CA THR A 80 -3.76 0.54 -10.79
C THR A 80 -2.38 0.82 -10.22
N PHE A 81 -2.07 0.23 -9.07
CA PHE A 81 -0.70 0.22 -8.56
C PHE A 81 0.04 -0.94 -9.20
N GLN A 82 1.09 -0.66 -9.98
CA GLN A 82 1.90 -1.66 -10.65
C GLN A 82 3.28 -1.75 -9.99
N ILE A 83 3.73 -2.98 -9.77
CA ILE A 83 5.08 -3.32 -9.29
C ILE A 83 5.90 -3.76 -10.50
N THR A 84 6.89 -2.95 -10.89
CA THR A 84 7.69 -3.14 -12.11
C THR A 84 8.96 -3.96 -11.85
N ASP A 85 9.42 -4.00 -10.60
CA ASP A 85 10.52 -4.87 -10.15
C ASP A 85 10.18 -5.49 -8.80
N THR A 86 9.58 -6.68 -8.84
CA THR A 86 9.08 -7.39 -7.67
C THR A 86 10.17 -7.62 -6.61
N GLN A 87 11.37 -8.01 -7.01
CA GLN A 87 12.42 -8.36 -6.05
C GLN A 87 12.95 -7.13 -5.32
N ARG A 88 13.23 -6.04 -6.06
CA ARG A 88 13.65 -4.78 -5.43
C ARG A 88 12.51 -4.17 -4.63
N PHE A 89 11.29 -4.16 -5.15
CA PHE A 89 10.13 -3.58 -4.48
C PHE A 89 9.93 -4.13 -3.06
N TRP A 90 10.01 -5.45 -2.89
CA TRP A 90 9.82 -6.12 -1.61
C TRP A 90 11.10 -6.25 -0.76
N SER A 91 12.19 -5.56 -1.10
CA SER A 91 13.49 -5.71 -0.42
C SER A 91 13.57 -4.99 0.94
N LEU A 92 12.89 -3.85 1.09
CA LEU A 92 12.92 -3.03 2.31
C LEU A 92 11.84 -3.42 3.33
N THR A 93 10.67 -3.83 2.83
CA THR A 93 9.53 -4.25 3.64
C THR A 93 8.66 -5.25 2.87
N LYS A 94 7.93 -6.09 3.59
CA LYS A 94 6.91 -7.01 3.03
C LYS A 94 5.48 -6.48 3.20
N TYR A 95 5.33 -5.21 3.58
CA TYR A 95 4.03 -4.55 3.75
C TYR A 95 3.87 -3.40 2.76
N LEU A 96 2.79 -3.43 2.00
CA LEU A 96 2.36 -2.36 1.10
C LEU A 96 1.13 -1.66 1.68
N ILE A 97 1.21 -0.35 1.86
CA ILE A 97 0.12 0.46 2.43
C ILE A 97 -0.17 1.64 1.49
N ILE A 98 -1.39 1.70 0.96
CA ILE A 98 -1.83 2.74 0.04
C ILE A 98 -3.07 3.45 0.60
N GLU A 99 -3.02 4.78 0.72
CA GLU A 99 -4.20 5.60 0.98
C GLU A 99 -4.90 5.93 -0.34
N VAL A 100 -6.22 5.69 -0.42
CA VAL A 100 -7.07 6.01 -1.59
C VAL A 100 -8.07 7.14 -1.27
N LYS A 101 -8.50 7.90 -2.29
CA LYS A 101 -9.41 9.07 -2.15
C LYS A 101 -10.47 9.20 -3.23
#